data_AF-A0A920RUV3-F1
#
_entry.id   AF-A0A920RUV3-F1
#
_cell.length_a   1.000
_cell.length_b   1.000
_cell.length_c   1.000
_cell.angle_alpha   90.00
_cell.angle_beta   90.00
_cell.angle_gamma   90.00
#
_symmetry.space_group_name_H-M   'P 1'
#
loop_
_entity.id
_entity.type
_entity.pdbx_description
1 polymer ?
#
loop_
_entity_poly.entity_id
_entity_poly.type
_entity_poly.pdbx_seq_one_letter_code
_entity_poly.pdbx_strand_id
1 'polypeptide(L)'
;MMGGLFPGSPFIFVGFNDDLGWGFTVNKPDLTDIYTLEINPKNKNQYLLDGLWVDFEIRTLKLPTKLFGPFKWTIRKKAKYSKHGPVFETKSGVYAVRFAA
;
A
#
# COMPACT_ATOMS: atom_id res chain seq x y z
N MET A 1 -1.20 -11.98 -33.67
CA MET A 1 -1.59 -11.15 -32.50
C MET A 1 -0.61 -9.99 -32.32
N MET A 2 -1.11 -8.77 -32.13
CA MET A 2 -0.31 -7.54 -31.96
C MET A 2 -1.01 -6.60 -30.97
N GLY A 3 -0.25 -5.79 -30.22
CA GLY A 3 -0.81 -4.80 -29.31
C GLY A 3 0.20 -4.17 -28.35
N GLY A 4 -0.30 -3.50 -27.32
CA GLY A 4 0.48 -2.85 -26.27
C GLY A 4 0.51 -3.60 -24.94
N LEU A 5 1.62 -3.48 -24.21
CA LEU A 5 1.85 -4.09 -22.90
C LEU A 5 2.48 -3.12 -21.90
N PHE A 6 2.32 -3.38 -20.60
CA PHE A 6 3.12 -2.73 -19.56
C PHE A 6 4.50 -3.39 -19.44
N PRO A 7 5.57 -2.63 -19.21
CA PRO A 7 6.92 -3.18 -19.07
C PRO A 7 6.97 -4.35 -18.07
N GLY A 8 7.46 -5.50 -18.51
CA GLY A 8 7.57 -6.72 -17.70
C GLY A 8 6.36 -7.66 -17.76
N SER A 9 5.26 -7.27 -18.41
CA SER A 9 4.13 -8.17 -18.64
C SER A 9 4.41 -9.17 -19.75
N PRO A 10 4.09 -10.47 -19.57
CA PRO A 10 4.14 -11.46 -20.64
C PRO A 10 2.89 -11.45 -21.54
N PHE A 11 1.90 -10.59 -21.28
CA PHE A 11 0.62 -10.54 -22.02
C PHE A 11 0.31 -9.16 -22.63
N ILE A 12 -0.38 -9.15 -23.78
CA ILE A 12 -0.88 -7.95 -24.47
C ILE A 12 -2.17 -7.46 -23.77
N PHE A 13 -2.15 -6.22 -23.26
CA PHE A 13 -3.30 -5.65 -22.54
C PHE A 13 -4.30 -4.96 -23.47
N VAL A 14 -3.84 -4.33 -24.55
CA VAL A 14 -4.72 -3.70 -25.54
C VAL A 14 -4.23 -4.13 -26.92
N GLY A 15 -5.06 -4.78 -27.71
CA GLY A 15 -4.60 -5.37 -28.96
C GLY A 15 -5.65 -6.18 -29.69
N PHE A 16 -5.18 -7.02 -30.60
CA PHE A 16 -6.03 -7.88 -31.42
C PHE A 16 -5.29 -9.14 -31.87
N ASN A 17 -6.05 -10.16 -32.25
CA ASN A 17 -5.60 -11.35 -32.97
C ASN A 17 -6.45 -11.55 -34.23
N ASP A 18 -6.38 -12.73 -34.83
CA ASP A 18 -7.05 -13.01 -36.11
C ASP A 18 -8.60 -13.07 -35.95
N ASP A 19 -9.10 -13.23 -34.72
CA ASP A 19 -10.52 -13.48 -34.42
C ASP A 19 -11.19 -12.36 -33.57
N LEU A 20 -10.45 -11.58 -32.78
CA LEU A 20 -11.00 -10.56 -31.87
C LEU A 20 -10.02 -9.41 -31.55
N GLY A 21 -10.59 -8.25 -31.19
CA GLY A 21 -9.88 -7.11 -30.60
C GLY A 21 -10.37 -6.79 -29.19
N TRP A 22 -9.49 -6.29 -28.33
CA TRP A 22 -9.82 -5.93 -26.94
C TRP A 22 -9.06 -4.70 -26.45
N GLY A 23 -9.60 -4.09 -25.39
CA GLY A 23 -8.96 -3.03 -24.65
C GLY A 23 -9.61 -2.84 -23.28
N PHE A 24 -8.89 -2.16 -22.40
CA PHE A 24 -9.35 -1.90 -21.03
C PHE A 24 -9.33 -0.39 -20.75
N THR A 25 -10.32 0.09 -20.02
CA THR A 25 -10.38 1.46 -19.50
C THR A 25 -10.58 1.41 -17.98
N VAL A 26 -10.15 2.48 -17.29
CA VAL A 26 -10.33 2.57 -15.83
C VAL A 26 -11.75 3.02 -15.54
N ASN A 27 -12.55 2.15 -14.91
CA ASN A 27 -13.93 2.44 -14.51
C ASN A 27 -14.07 3.06 -13.11
N LYS A 28 -12.95 3.48 -12.49
CA LYS A 28 -12.88 4.04 -11.12
C LYS A 28 -13.68 3.22 -10.09
N PRO A 29 -13.44 1.90 -10.00
CA PRO A 29 -14.17 1.05 -9.07
C PRO A 29 -13.79 1.42 -7.63
N ASP A 30 -14.72 1.23 -6.71
CA ASP A 30 -14.42 1.32 -5.28
C ASP A 30 -13.72 0.03 -4.83
N LEU A 31 -12.39 0.10 -4.73
CA LEU A 31 -11.52 -1.03 -4.36
C LEU A 31 -10.65 -0.68 -3.16
N THR A 32 -10.89 0.45 -2.50
CA THR A 32 -10.02 0.95 -1.44
C THR A 32 -10.82 1.63 -0.35
N ASP A 33 -10.80 1.03 0.84
CA ASP A 33 -11.37 1.63 2.04
C ASP A 33 -10.28 2.35 2.84
N ILE A 34 -10.65 3.50 3.41
CA ILE A 34 -9.82 4.24 4.37
C ILE A 34 -10.52 4.22 5.73
N TYR A 35 -9.82 3.71 6.75
CA TYR A 35 -10.30 3.67 8.13
C TYR A 35 -9.58 4.73 8.94
N THR A 36 -10.32 5.66 9.55
CA THR A 36 -9.75 6.54 10.58
C THR A 36 -9.57 5.75 11.87
N LEU A 37 -8.35 5.78 12.43
CA LEU A 37 -8.01 5.06 13.64
C LEU A 37 -7.95 6.01 14.84
N GLU A 38 -8.68 5.68 15.90
CA GLU A 38 -8.50 6.32 17.19
C GLU A 38 -7.29 5.72 17.91
N ILE A 39 -6.36 6.56 18.34
CA ILE A 39 -5.10 6.12 18.96
C ILE A 39 -5.21 6.17 20.47
N ASN A 40 -4.72 5.13 21.15
CA ASN A 40 -4.72 5.11 22.61
C ASN A 40 -3.89 6.30 23.14
N PRO A 41 -4.49 7.23 23.91
CA PRO A 41 -3.77 8.40 24.43
C PRO A 41 -2.63 8.03 25.38
N LYS A 42 -2.67 6.84 25.99
CA LYS A 42 -1.64 6.31 26.87
C LYS A 42 -0.59 5.47 26.13
N ASN A 43 -0.90 4.95 24.94
CA ASN A 43 0.01 4.11 24.16
C ASN A 43 -0.15 4.32 22.65
N LYS A 44 0.75 5.09 22.04
CA LYS A 44 0.73 5.39 20.59
C LYS A 44 0.91 4.17 19.67
N ASN A 45 1.20 3.00 20.22
CA ASN A 45 1.28 1.75 19.48
C ASN A 45 -0.02 0.93 19.53
N GLN A 46 -1.11 1.51 20.05
CA GLN A 46 -2.44 0.90 20.09
C GLN A 46 -3.48 1.78 19.41
N TYR A 47 -4.52 1.13 18.90
CA TYR A 47 -5.71 1.77 18.34
C TYR A 47 -6.97 1.10 18.88
N LEU A 48 -8.08 1.84 18.87
CA LEU A 48 -9.38 1.33 19.31
C LEU A 48 -9.98 0.44 18.22
N LEU A 49 -10.38 -0.77 18.60
CA LEU A 49 -11.13 -1.69 17.76
C LEU A 49 -12.15 -2.43 18.63
N ASP A 50 -13.43 -2.36 18.26
CA ASP A 50 -14.54 -3.02 18.96
C ASP A 50 -14.57 -2.74 20.48
N GLY A 51 -14.25 -1.50 20.86
CA GLY A 51 -14.21 -1.05 22.25
C GLY A 51 -12.96 -1.44 23.04
N LEU A 52 -11.99 -2.11 22.41
CA LEU A 52 -10.74 -2.55 23.03
C LEU A 52 -9.53 -1.87 22.40
N TRP A 53 -8.52 -1.58 23.21
CA TRP A 53 -7.22 -1.11 22.72
C TRP A 53 -6.41 -2.30 22.20
N VAL A 54 -6.13 -2.30 20.89
CA VAL A 54 -5.38 -3.37 20.21
C VAL A 54 -4.05 -2.84 19.72
N ASP A 55 -2.98 -3.62 19.88
CA ASP A 55 -1.65 -3.25 19.39
C ASP A 55 -1.58 -3.25 17.86
N PHE A 56 -0.81 -2.31 17.32
CA PHE A 56 -0.35 -2.38 15.93
C PHE A 56 0.65 -3.51 15.75
N GLU A 57 0.62 -4.16 14.60
CA GLU A 57 1.77 -4.93 14.13
C GLU A 57 2.83 -3.96 13.63
N ILE A 58 4.05 -4.02 14.19
CA ILE A 58 5.14 -3.11 13.85
C ILE A 58 6.26 -3.87 13.14
N ARG A 59 6.49 -3.56 11.87
CA ARG A 59 7.62 -4.08 11.08
C ARG A 59 8.71 -3.04 10.94
N THR A 60 9.97 -3.44 11.11
CA THR A 60 11.12 -2.57 10.81
C THR A 60 11.55 -2.77 9.37
N LEU A 61 11.21 -1.82 8.51
CA LEU A 61 11.65 -1.77 7.13
C LEU A 61 13.12 -1.32 7.06
N LYS A 62 13.91 -2.05 6.28
CA LYS A 62 15.29 -1.70 5.95
C LYS A 62 15.33 -1.10 4.55
N LEU A 63 15.85 0.10 4.44
CA LEU A 63 15.96 0.86 3.19
C LEU A 63 17.44 1.11 2.92
N PRO A 64 18.12 0.26 2.13
CA PRO A 64 19.49 0.51 1.72
C PRO A 64 19.56 1.78 0.87
N THR A 65 20.24 2.80 1.39
CA THR A 65 20.27 4.14 0.78
C THR A 65 21.69 4.52 0.41
N LYS A 66 21.90 4.92 -0.84
CA LYS A 66 23.14 5.57 -1.27
C LYS A 66 23.09 7.03 -0.83
N LEU A 67 24.12 7.49 -0.13
CA LEU A 67 24.19 8.87 0.36
C LEU A 67 25.06 9.72 -0.57
N PHE A 68 26.36 9.42 -0.67
CA PHE A 68 27.28 10.10 -1.59
C PHE A 68 28.42 9.17 -2.01
N GLY A 69 28.90 9.29 -3.24
CA GLY A 69 30.00 8.48 -3.76
C GLY A 69 29.80 6.97 -3.50
N PRO A 70 30.78 6.25 -2.93
CA PRO A 70 30.65 4.84 -2.57
C PRO A 70 29.94 4.60 -1.21
N PHE A 71 29.62 5.66 -0.46
CA PHE A 71 29.03 5.52 0.88
C PHE A 71 27.55 5.14 0.82
N LYS A 72 27.21 4.01 1.43
CA LYS A 72 25.86 3.47 1.56
C LYS A 72 25.51 3.26 3.04
N TRP A 73 24.29 3.59 3.41
CA TRP A 73 23.76 3.35 4.75
C TRP A 73 22.33 2.82 4.67
N THR A 74 21.99 1.83 5.51
CA THR A 74 20.62 1.30 5.56
C THR A 74 19.78 2.10 6.55
N ILE A 75 18.88 2.93 6.03
CA ILE A 75 17.89 3.65 6.83
C ILE A 75 16.85 2.64 7.32
N ARG A 76 16.51 2.69 8.61
CA ARG A 76 15.48 1.84 9.20
C ARG A 76 14.24 2.67 9.52
N LYS A 77 13.07 2.19 9.12
CA LYS A 77 11.77 2.85 9.38
C LYS A 77 10.81 1.84 9.97
N LYS A 78 10.02 2.25 10.98
CA LYS A 78 8.94 1.43 11.51
C LYS A 78 7.70 1.64 10.64
N ALA A 79 7.10 0.55 10.18
CA ALA A 79 5.81 0.53 9.51
C ALA A 79 4.80 -0.15 10.44
N LYS A 80 3.66 0.51 10.66
CA LYS A 80 2.56 0.01 11.47
C LYS A 80 1.49 -0.59 10.58
N TYR A 81 0.86 -1.66 11.07
CA TYR A 81 -0.27 -2.32 10.43
C TYR A 81 -1.36 -2.54 11.48
N SER A 82 -2.59 -2.18 11.13
CA SER A 82 -3.79 -2.51 11.90
C SER A 82 -4.45 -3.76 11.31
N LYS A 83 -5.57 -4.20 11.88
CA LYS A 83 -6.41 -5.25 11.27
C LYS A 83 -6.98 -4.84 9.91
N HIS A 84 -7.04 -3.54 9.62
CA HIS A 84 -7.56 -3.00 8.37
C HIS A 84 -6.47 -2.76 7.31
N GLY A 85 -5.18 -2.87 7.65
CA GLY A 85 -4.08 -2.74 6.68
C GLY A 85 -2.94 -1.84 7.13
N PRO A 86 -2.04 -1.43 6.21
CA PRO A 86 -0.96 -0.49 6.51
C PRO A 86 -1.49 0.83 7.05
N VAL A 87 -0.76 1.38 8.03
CA VAL A 87 -1.15 2.58 8.76
C VAL A 87 -0.30 3.77 8.35
N PHE A 88 -0.97 4.89 8.07
CA PHE A 88 -0.39 6.18 7.72
C PHE A 88 -0.66 7.18 8.84
N GLU A 89 0.41 7.68 9.45
CA GLU A 89 0.35 8.78 10.40
C GLU A 89 0.58 10.10 9.66
N THR A 90 -0.42 10.96 9.62
CA THR A 90 -0.37 12.26 8.95
C THR A 90 -0.65 13.39 9.93
N LYS A 91 -0.52 14.63 9.48
CA LYS A 91 -0.89 15.81 10.30
C LYS A 91 -2.40 15.86 10.61
N SER A 92 -3.24 15.24 9.78
CA SER A 92 -4.69 15.25 9.93
C SER A 92 -5.26 14.05 10.68
N GLY A 93 -4.42 13.09 11.10
CA GLY A 93 -4.87 11.91 11.83
C GLY A 93 -4.09 10.66 11.47
N VAL A 94 -4.60 9.51 11.93
CA VAL A 94 -4.02 8.20 11.65
C VAL A 94 -5.03 7.35 10.88
N TYR A 95 -4.59 6.79 9.76
CA TYR A 95 -5.46 6.12 8.80
C TYR A 95 -4.92 4.74 8.44
N ALA A 96 -5.78 3.73 8.36
CA ALA A 96 -5.46 2.46 7.72
C ALA A 96 -6.03 2.43 6.31
N VAL A 97 -5.31 1.84 5.37
CA VAL A 97 -5.80 1.64 4.00
C VAL A 97 -5.98 0.15 3.75
N ARG A 98 -7.18 -0.23 3.30
CA ARG A 98 -7.51 -1.59 2.90
C ARG A 98 -7.76 -1.63 1.41
N PHE A 99 -7.09 -2.54 0.70
CA PHE A 99 -7.38 -2.82 -0.70
C PHE A 99 -8.29 -4.05 -0.78
N ALA A 100 -9.23 -4.06 -1.71
CA ALA A 100 -10.14 -5.19 -1.93
C ALA A 100 -9.44 -6.43 -2.52
N ALA A 101 -8.24 -6.26 -3.10
CA ALA A 101 -7.45 -7.28 -3.77
C ALA A 101 -6.27 -7.77 -2.90
#